data_AF-A0A7Y8HR67-F1
#
_entry.id   AF-A0A7Y8HR67-F1
#
_cell.length_a   1.000
_cell.length_b   1.000
_cell.length_c   1.000
_cell.angle_alpha   90.00
_cell.angle_beta   90.00
_cell.angle_gamma   90.00
#
_symmetry.space_group_name_H-M   'P 1'
#
loop_
_entity.id
_entity.type
_entity.pdbx_description
1 polymer ?
#
loop_
_entity_poly.entity_id
_entity_poly.type
_entity_poly.pdbx_seq_one_letter_code
_entity_poly.pdbx_strand_id
1 'polypeptide(L)'
;MTLKHTVTLTAYLQSTKPPWTSLVIVAAGQRADSLVRPPTGFALKVIRGRHCKTPANLFAEFAQALDFPDYFGHNWDALEECLADLEWLPAKGYVLLITDAEGLLPDHEEEYETLLEILRDAGEAWGNGQAGMGARRAFPFHVLFAVSEQDKAKRAYWGMKEINAEPAREANARQRSLKRRPSR
;
A
#
# COMPACT_ATOMS: atom_id res chain seq x y z
N MET A 1 -21.94 24.70 -1.14
CA MET A 1 -21.07 23.86 -2.00
C MET A 1 -19.92 23.38 -1.15
N THR A 2 -20.01 22.17 -0.60
CA THR A 2 -19.00 21.61 0.30
C THR A 2 -17.80 21.20 -0.56
N LEU A 3 -16.64 21.84 -0.38
CA LEU A 3 -15.40 21.35 -0.96
C LEU A 3 -15.16 19.95 -0.39
N LYS A 4 -15.30 18.92 -1.24
CA LYS A 4 -14.77 17.59 -0.92
C LYS A 4 -13.26 17.77 -0.83
N HIS A 5 -12.71 17.73 0.38
CA HIS A 5 -11.27 17.73 0.57
C HIS A 5 -10.71 16.44 -0.05
N THR A 6 -10.28 16.51 -1.31
CA THR A 6 -9.57 15.42 -1.95
C THR A 6 -8.16 15.39 -1.36
N VAL A 7 -7.93 14.48 -0.42
CA VAL A 7 -6.58 14.17 0.06
C VAL A 7 -5.83 13.53 -1.10
N THR A 8 -4.65 14.04 -1.45
CA THR A 8 -3.81 13.42 -2.48
C THR A 8 -3.25 12.10 -1.97
N LEU A 9 -3.00 11.13 -2.85
CA LEU A 9 -2.43 9.84 -2.45
C LEU A 9 -1.14 10.02 -1.64
N THR A 10 -0.29 10.98 -2.02
CA THR A 10 0.94 11.31 -1.28
C THR A 10 0.66 11.75 0.16
N ALA A 11 -0.30 12.67 0.37
CA ALA A 11 -0.63 13.13 1.72
C ALA A 11 -1.27 12.02 2.56
N TYR A 12 -2.10 11.17 1.93
CA TYR A 12 -2.64 9.97 2.56
C TYR A 12 -1.53 9.03 3.04
N LEU A 13 -0.56 8.70 2.17
CA LEU A 13 0.55 7.80 2.50
C LEU A 13 1.48 8.34 3.60
N GLN A 14 1.49 9.66 3.84
CA GLN A 14 2.28 10.28 4.93
C GLN A 14 1.53 10.29 6.27
N SER A 15 0.27 9.86 6.30
CA SER A 15 -0.56 9.88 7.49
C SER A 15 -0.16 8.78 8.48
N THR A 16 -0.22 9.07 9.77
CA THR A 16 -0.19 8.05 10.83
C THR A 16 -1.61 7.81 11.37
N LYS A 17 -2.61 7.87 10.48
CA LYS A 17 -4.04 7.72 10.79
C LYS A 17 -4.73 6.83 9.77
N PRO A 18 -5.78 6.09 10.18
CA PRO A 18 -6.53 5.22 9.28
C PRO A 18 -7.21 5.98 8.14
N PRO A 19 -7.63 5.28 7.07
CA PRO A 19 -7.57 3.81 6.90
C PRO A 19 -6.16 3.29 6.59
N TRP A 20 -5.82 2.11 7.11
CA TRP A 20 -4.52 1.46 6.90
C TRP A 20 -4.47 0.62 5.63
N THR A 21 -5.59 0.00 5.27
CA THR A 21 -5.80 -0.72 4.01
C THR A 21 -6.74 0.08 3.11
N SER A 22 -6.48 0.10 1.81
CA SER A 22 -7.32 0.81 0.84
C SER A 22 -7.26 0.18 -0.55
N LEU A 23 -8.36 0.26 -1.28
CA LEU A 23 -8.46 -0.22 -2.65
C LEU A 23 -8.06 0.92 -3.61
N VAL A 24 -7.24 0.60 -4.62
CA VAL A 24 -6.88 1.52 -5.70
C VAL A 24 -7.21 0.90 -7.04
N ILE A 25 -7.85 1.67 -7.91
CA ILE A 25 -8.26 1.21 -9.23
C ILE A 25 -7.15 1.46 -10.24
N VAL A 26 -6.78 0.40 -10.97
CA VAL A 26 -5.82 0.45 -12.07
C VAL A 26 -6.56 0.62 -13.38
N ALA A 27 -6.35 1.74 -14.06
CA ALA A 27 -6.93 1.99 -15.37
C ALA A 27 -6.35 1.02 -16.43
N ALA A 28 -7.12 0.72 -17.47
CA ALA A 28 -6.68 -0.16 -18.54
C ALA A 28 -5.35 0.32 -19.17
N GLY A 29 -4.37 -0.58 -19.28
CA GLY A 29 -3.03 -0.29 -19.82
C GLY A 29 -2.07 0.41 -18.85
N GLN A 30 -2.53 0.76 -17.64
CA GLN A 30 -1.68 1.29 -16.57
C GLN A 30 -1.07 0.15 -15.75
N ARG A 31 0.15 0.36 -15.23
CA ARG A 31 0.76 -0.56 -14.27
C ARG A 31 0.49 -0.09 -12.84
N ALA A 32 0.14 -1.01 -11.96
CA ALA A 32 -0.16 -0.69 -10.57
C ALA A 32 1.02 0.00 -9.85
N ASP A 33 2.27 -0.43 -10.09
CA ASP A 33 3.47 0.17 -9.49
C ASP A 33 3.68 1.64 -9.91
N SER A 34 3.14 2.05 -11.06
CA SER A 34 3.22 3.44 -11.52
C SER A 34 2.25 4.39 -10.81
N LEU A 35 1.22 3.86 -10.14
CA LEU A 35 0.22 4.65 -9.41
C LEU A 35 0.78 5.23 -8.11
N VAL A 36 1.73 4.51 -7.50
CA VAL A 36 2.19 4.79 -6.14
C VAL A 36 3.59 5.36 -6.20
N ARG A 37 3.71 6.67 -5.99
CA ARG A 37 4.98 7.32 -5.74
C ARG A 37 5.14 7.49 -4.23
N PRO A 38 5.94 6.64 -3.54
CA PRO A 38 6.11 6.75 -2.10
C PRO A 38 6.84 8.06 -1.76
N PRO A 39 6.52 8.72 -0.63
CA PRO A 39 7.28 9.87 -0.16
C PRO A 39 8.76 9.53 0.06
N THR A 40 9.65 10.53 0.00
CA THR A 40 11.09 10.31 0.18
C THR A 40 11.41 9.63 1.53
N GLY A 41 12.15 8.53 1.47
CA GLY A 41 12.57 7.75 2.64
C GLY A 41 11.57 6.68 3.08
N PHE A 42 10.46 6.50 2.36
CA PHE A 42 9.55 5.37 2.57
C PHE A 42 10.04 4.14 1.81
N ALA A 43 9.77 2.96 2.37
CA ALA A 43 9.90 1.70 1.65
C ALA A 43 8.59 1.41 0.90
N LEU A 44 8.67 1.15 -0.40
CA LEU A 44 7.58 0.59 -1.20
C LEU A 44 7.92 -0.88 -1.48
N LYS A 45 7.08 -1.79 -1.00
CA LYS A 45 7.20 -3.23 -1.27
C LYS A 45 6.01 -3.71 -2.08
N VAL A 46 6.29 -4.42 -3.17
CA VAL A 46 5.27 -4.92 -4.09
C VAL A 46 5.05 -6.40 -3.85
N ILE A 47 3.80 -6.77 -3.57
CA ILE A 47 3.34 -8.14 -3.37
C ILE A 47 2.45 -8.51 -4.55
N ARG A 48 2.66 -9.68 -5.15
CA ARG A 48 1.87 -10.12 -6.32
C ARG A 48 0.71 -11.00 -5.86
N GLY A 49 -0.48 -10.42 -5.77
CA GLY A 49 -1.71 -11.12 -5.37
C GLY A 49 -1.95 -12.39 -6.17
N ARG A 50 -1.67 -12.37 -7.49
CA ARG A 50 -1.73 -13.58 -8.35
C ARG A 50 -0.86 -14.76 -7.90
N HIS A 51 0.18 -14.53 -7.10
CA HIS A 51 1.01 -15.59 -6.52
C HIS A 51 0.48 -16.05 -5.16
N CYS A 52 -0.37 -15.29 -4.50
CA CYS A 52 -0.84 -15.51 -3.14
C CYS A 52 -2.20 -16.24 -3.10
N LYS A 53 -2.36 -17.31 -3.88
CA LYS A 53 -3.64 -18.03 -3.99
C LYS A 53 -3.98 -18.90 -2.78
N THR A 54 -2.96 -19.28 -2.01
CA THR A 54 -3.09 -20.07 -0.78
C THR A 54 -2.30 -19.37 0.34
N PRO A 55 -2.58 -19.66 1.63
CA PRO A 55 -1.81 -19.11 2.73
C PRO A 55 -0.30 -19.39 2.61
N ALA A 56 0.09 -20.63 2.25
CA ALA A 56 1.49 -20.99 2.08
C ALA A 56 2.19 -20.13 1.02
N ASN A 57 1.55 -19.93 -0.14
CA ASN A 57 2.11 -19.06 -1.17
C ASN A 57 2.11 -17.58 -0.77
N LEU A 58 1.10 -17.14 -0.02
CA LEU A 58 1.04 -15.79 0.52
C LEU A 58 2.21 -15.52 1.45
N PHE A 59 2.47 -16.41 2.40
CA PHE A 59 3.59 -16.27 3.34
C PHE A 59 4.93 -16.20 2.59
N ALA A 60 5.12 -17.01 1.56
CA ALA A 60 6.31 -16.96 0.73
C ALA A 60 6.48 -15.63 -0.03
N GLU A 61 5.42 -15.10 -0.66
CA GLU A 61 5.49 -13.82 -1.38
C GLU A 61 5.71 -12.65 -0.43
N PHE A 62 5.09 -12.64 0.77
CA PHE A 62 5.34 -11.62 1.78
C PHE A 62 6.79 -11.67 2.27
N ALA A 63 7.28 -12.86 2.65
CA ALA A 63 8.66 -13.03 3.10
C ALA A 63 9.66 -12.55 2.05
N GLN A 64 9.43 -12.90 0.78
CA GLN A 64 10.28 -12.44 -0.32
C GLN A 64 10.18 -10.92 -0.54
N ALA A 65 8.98 -10.34 -0.54
CA ALA A 65 8.80 -8.93 -0.85
C ALA A 65 9.37 -8.00 0.24
N LEU A 66 9.22 -8.41 1.51
CA LEU A 66 9.65 -7.65 2.68
C LEU A 66 11.04 -8.03 3.19
N ASP A 67 11.73 -8.94 2.51
CA ASP A 67 13.03 -9.47 2.90
C ASP A 67 12.99 -10.00 4.36
N PHE A 68 11.95 -10.78 4.70
CA PHE A 68 11.79 -11.34 6.04
C PHE A 68 12.99 -12.22 6.41
N PRO A 69 13.35 -12.31 7.71
CA PRO A 69 14.46 -13.12 8.17
C PRO A 69 14.26 -14.62 7.93
N ASP A 70 15.35 -15.36 7.84
CA ASP A 70 15.36 -16.81 7.59
C ASP A 70 14.63 -17.64 8.66
N TYR A 71 14.39 -17.07 9.85
CA TYR A 71 13.62 -17.71 10.93
C TYR A 71 12.10 -17.58 10.77
N PHE A 72 11.62 -16.92 9.72
CA PHE A 72 10.19 -16.70 9.50
C PHE A 72 9.40 -18.01 9.49
N GLY A 73 8.39 -18.10 10.37
CA GLY A 73 7.67 -19.35 10.65
C GLY A 73 6.64 -19.80 9.62
N HIS A 74 6.44 -19.05 8.53
CA HIS A 74 5.48 -19.35 7.45
C HIS A 74 4.05 -19.67 7.94
N ASN A 75 3.55 -18.88 8.89
CA ASN A 75 2.20 -18.96 9.42
C ASN A 75 1.67 -17.55 9.75
N TRP A 76 0.41 -17.45 10.18
CA TRP A 76 -0.25 -16.17 10.47
C TRP A 76 0.41 -15.40 11.62
N ASP A 77 0.68 -16.08 12.74
CA ASP A 77 1.33 -15.47 13.90
C ASP A 77 2.70 -14.89 13.53
N ALA A 78 3.51 -15.65 12.76
CA ALA A 78 4.80 -15.20 12.28
C ALA A 78 4.69 -14.00 11.31
N LEU A 79 3.64 -13.95 10.49
CA LEU A 79 3.38 -12.81 9.59
C LEU A 79 3.04 -11.56 10.40
N GLU A 80 2.16 -11.70 11.40
CA GLU A 80 1.81 -10.63 12.33
C GLU A 80 3.05 -10.10 13.06
N GLU A 81 3.84 -10.99 13.65
CA GLU A 81 5.09 -10.63 14.35
C GLU A 81 6.06 -9.88 13.43
N CYS A 82 6.29 -10.37 12.21
CA CYS A 82 7.20 -9.71 11.27
C CYS A 82 6.67 -8.37 10.76
N LEU A 83 5.35 -8.19 10.65
CA LEU A 83 4.77 -6.90 10.26
C LEU A 83 4.74 -5.90 11.42
N ALA A 84 4.68 -6.39 12.66
CA ALA A 84 4.78 -5.59 13.87
C ALA A 84 6.20 -5.09 14.16
N ASP A 85 7.23 -5.77 13.64
CA ASP A 85 8.62 -5.31 13.73
C ASP A 85 9.41 -5.55 12.44
N LEU A 86 9.73 -4.46 11.74
CA LEU A 86 10.49 -4.46 10.48
C LEU A 86 11.91 -3.92 10.69
N GLU A 87 12.55 -4.21 11.82
CA GLU A 87 13.87 -3.67 12.17
C GLU A 87 14.96 -3.89 11.11
N TRP A 88 14.90 -4.98 10.34
CA TRP A 88 15.83 -5.28 9.24
C TRP A 88 15.59 -4.42 7.98
N LEU A 89 14.45 -3.76 7.88
CA LEU A 89 14.04 -2.93 6.74
C LEU A 89 13.79 -1.47 7.18
N PRO A 90 14.78 -0.74 7.71
CA PRO A 90 14.55 0.58 8.28
C PRO A 90 14.07 1.60 7.22
N ALA A 91 12.91 2.21 7.48
CA ALA A 91 12.33 3.28 6.65
C ALA A 91 11.65 4.37 7.49
N LYS A 92 11.30 5.49 6.85
CA LYS A 92 10.49 6.57 7.46
C LYS A 92 8.98 6.32 7.38
N GLY A 93 8.60 5.19 6.81
CA GLY A 93 7.22 4.73 6.61
C GLY A 93 7.20 3.64 5.55
N TYR A 94 6.12 2.86 5.54
CA TYR A 94 5.99 1.66 4.73
C TYR A 94 4.74 1.73 3.87
N VAL A 95 4.89 1.37 2.60
CA VAL A 95 3.78 1.19 1.66
C VAL A 95 3.89 -0.21 1.08
N LEU A 96 2.89 -1.04 1.35
CA LEU A 96 2.74 -2.34 0.70
C LEU A 96 1.76 -2.19 -0.45
N LEU A 97 2.17 -2.54 -1.67
CA LEU A 97 1.32 -2.53 -2.84
C LEU A 97 1.04 -3.96 -3.27
N ILE A 98 -0.20 -4.42 -3.05
CA ILE A 98 -0.68 -5.71 -3.53
C ILE A 98 -1.23 -5.51 -4.94
N THR A 99 -0.53 -6.05 -5.92
CA THR A 99 -0.93 -6.04 -7.35
C THR A 99 -1.77 -7.26 -7.69
N ASP A 100 -2.63 -7.18 -8.71
CA ASP A 100 -3.57 -8.26 -9.07
C ASP A 100 -4.35 -8.74 -7.83
N ALA A 101 -4.88 -7.78 -7.06
CA ALA A 101 -5.43 -8.01 -5.72
C ALA A 101 -6.63 -8.96 -5.72
N GLU A 102 -7.33 -9.12 -6.85
CA GLU A 102 -8.38 -10.11 -7.05
C GLU A 102 -7.87 -11.56 -6.98
N GLY A 103 -6.57 -11.76 -7.22
CA GLY A 103 -5.91 -13.07 -7.16
C GLY A 103 -5.43 -13.46 -5.77
N LEU A 104 -5.55 -12.57 -4.78
CA LEU A 104 -5.17 -12.82 -3.40
C LEU A 104 -6.26 -13.68 -2.73
N LEU A 105 -5.90 -14.90 -2.33
CA LEU A 105 -6.80 -15.82 -1.59
C LEU A 105 -8.23 -15.90 -2.16
N PRO A 106 -8.42 -16.19 -3.46
CA PRO A 106 -9.71 -16.07 -4.13
C PRO A 106 -10.75 -17.09 -3.64
N ASP A 107 -10.28 -18.24 -3.13
CA ASP A 107 -11.12 -19.35 -2.65
C ASP A 107 -11.03 -19.52 -1.12
N HIS A 108 -10.46 -18.53 -0.42
CA HIS A 108 -10.05 -18.59 0.99
C HIS A 108 -10.49 -17.32 1.73
N GLU A 109 -11.80 -17.14 1.91
CA GLU A 109 -12.37 -15.89 2.43
C GLU A 109 -12.01 -15.64 3.90
N GLU A 110 -12.02 -16.68 4.74
CA GLU A 110 -11.65 -16.56 6.16
C GLU A 110 -10.18 -16.14 6.32
N GLU A 111 -9.29 -16.70 5.50
CA GLU A 111 -7.88 -16.31 5.47
C GLU A 111 -7.66 -14.92 4.88
N TYR A 112 -8.49 -14.50 3.91
CA TYR A 112 -8.47 -13.13 3.41
C TYR A 112 -8.88 -12.14 4.49
N GLU A 113 -9.92 -12.44 5.27
CA GLU A 113 -10.33 -11.64 6.43
C GLU A 113 -9.24 -11.57 7.50
N THR A 114 -8.61 -12.71 7.82
CA THR A 114 -7.47 -12.80 8.74
C THR A 114 -6.30 -11.93 8.28
N LEU A 115 -5.95 -11.99 7.00
CA LEU A 115 -4.92 -11.12 6.43
C LEU A 115 -5.28 -9.64 6.58
N LEU A 116 -6.53 -9.26 6.29
CA LEU A 116 -6.98 -7.87 6.42
C LEU A 116 -6.90 -7.37 7.86
N GLU A 117 -7.20 -8.23 8.84
CA GLU A 117 -7.02 -7.93 10.26
C GLU A 117 -5.56 -7.64 10.57
N ILE A 118 -4.67 -8.59 10.27
CA ILE A 118 -3.22 -8.44 10.51
C ILE A 118 -2.65 -7.16 9.87
N LEU A 119 -3.03 -6.86 8.62
CA LEU A 119 -2.56 -5.67 7.92
C LEU A 119 -3.09 -4.36 8.54
N ARG A 120 -4.31 -4.36 9.07
CA ARG A 120 -4.87 -3.21 9.79
C ARG A 120 -4.19 -3.03 11.14
N ASP A 121 -3.96 -4.12 11.85
CA ASP A 121 -3.35 -4.10 13.18
C ASP A 121 -1.88 -3.65 13.10
N ALA A 122 -1.15 -4.11 12.08
CA ALA A 122 0.18 -3.58 11.76
C ALA A 122 0.11 -2.06 11.50
N GLY A 123 -0.81 -1.61 10.64
CA GLY A 123 -1.01 -0.19 10.36
C GLY A 123 -1.29 0.64 11.61
N GLU A 124 -2.15 0.13 12.49
CA GLU A 124 -2.48 0.77 13.76
C GLU A 124 -1.29 0.81 14.72
N ALA A 125 -0.57 -0.29 14.88
CA ALA A 125 0.60 -0.38 15.73
C ALA A 125 1.69 0.60 15.28
N TRP A 126 2.02 0.64 13.99
CA TRP A 126 2.96 1.64 13.45
C TRP A 126 2.44 3.07 13.61
N GLY A 127 1.17 3.31 13.32
CA GLY A 127 0.52 4.62 13.41
C GLY A 127 0.38 5.17 14.83
N ASN A 128 0.39 4.29 15.84
CA ASN A 128 0.36 4.64 17.25
C ASN A 128 1.75 4.61 17.91
N GLY A 129 2.79 4.18 17.18
CA GLY A 129 4.15 4.05 17.70
C GLY A 129 4.28 2.93 18.72
N GLN A 130 3.61 1.80 18.47
CA GLN A 130 3.67 0.54 19.22
C GLN A 130 4.46 -0.55 18.49
N ALA A 131 4.71 -0.36 17.18
CA ALA A 131 5.50 -1.27 16.34
C ALA A 131 7.01 -0.96 16.40
N GLY A 132 7.83 -2.00 16.26
CA GLY A 132 9.29 -1.95 16.28
C GLY A 132 9.94 -1.95 17.66
N MET A 133 11.16 -2.48 17.77
CA MET A 133 11.94 -2.47 19.01
C MET A 133 12.15 -1.06 19.59
N GLY A 134 11.50 -0.77 20.74
CA GLY A 134 11.67 0.48 21.49
C GLY A 134 10.72 1.62 21.08
N ALA A 135 9.58 1.28 20.47
CA ALA A 135 8.59 2.20 19.91
C ALA A 135 8.24 3.39 20.85
N ARG A 136 8.55 4.60 20.38
CA ARG A 136 8.25 5.90 21.02
C ARG A 136 7.77 6.95 20.01
N ARG A 137 7.53 6.54 18.76
CA ARG A 137 7.15 7.43 17.66
C ARG A 137 6.34 6.66 16.61
N ALA A 138 5.26 7.29 16.16
CA ALA A 138 4.42 6.79 15.08
C ALA A 138 5.10 6.92 13.71
N PHE A 139 4.93 5.90 12.87
CA PHE A 139 5.32 5.90 11.46
C PHE A 139 4.12 5.55 10.58
N PRO A 140 4.03 6.12 9.36
CA PRO A 140 3.03 5.71 8.40
C PRO A 140 3.26 4.27 7.92
N PHE A 141 2.18 3.48 7.91
CA PHE A 141 2.16 2.13 7.34
C PHE A 141 0.83 1.97 6.60
N HIS A 142 0.89 1.80 5.28
CA HIS A 142 -0.29 1.69 4.44
C HIS A 142 -0.19 0.51 3.48
N VAL A 143 -1.32 -0.15 3.25
CA VAL A 143 -1.44 -1.24 2.28
C VAL A 143 -2.45 -0.87 1.22
N LEU A 144 -2.01 -0.88 -0.03
CA LEU A 144 -2.83 -0.56 -1.20
C LEU A 144 -3.11 -1.85 -1.97
N PHE A 145 -4.39 -2.15 -2.17
CA PHE A 145 -4.86 -3.26 -2.98
C PHE A 145 -5.19 -2.73 -4.37
N ALA A 146 -4.35 -3.05 -5.34
CA ALA A 146 -4.50 -2.61 -6.72
C ALA A 146 -5.27 -3.64 -7.54
N VAL A 147 -6.40 -3.22 -8.08
CA VAL A 147 -7.28 -4.04 -8.91
C VAL A 147 -7.74 -3.25 -10.14
N SER A 148 -7.95 -3.92 -11.27
CA SER A 148 -8.54 -3.26 -12.44
C SER A 148 -10.06 -3.06 -12.25
N GLU A 149 -10.66 -2.11 -12.99
CA GLU A 149 -12.13 -1.96 -13.01
C GLU A 149 -12.85 -3.25 -13.43
N GLN A 150 -12.24 -4.01 -14.35
CA GLN A 150 -12.82 -5.26 -14.87
C GLN A 150 -12.77 -6.37 -13.83
N ASP A 151 -11.72 -6.39 -13.02
CA ASP A 151 -11.44 -7.47 -12.07
C ASP A 151 -12.01 -7.21 -10.68
N LYS A 152 -12.37 -5.96 -10.36
CA LYS A 152 -12.95 -5.57 -9.07
C LYS A 152 -14.17 -6.41 -8.68
N ALA A 153 -14.98 -6.80 -9.66
CA ALA A 153 -16.19 -7.59 -9.45
C ALA A 153 -15.92 -9.09 -9.17
N LYS A 154 -14.69 -9.58 -9.35
CA LYS A 154 -14.33 -10.98 -9.07
C LYS A 154 -14.36 -11.31 -7.58
N ARG A 155 -14.28 -10.30 -6.71
CA ARG A 155 -14.41 -10.44 -5.26
C ARG A 155 -15.68 -9.72 -4.79
N ALA A 156 -16.54 -10.44 -4.08
CA ALA A 156 -17.81 -9.92 -3.60
C ALA A 156 -17.64 -8.85 -2.51
N TYR A 157 -16.62 -9.01 -1.66
CA TYR A 157 -16.33 -8.11 -0.56
C TYR A 157 -14.83 -7.85 -0.43
N TRP A 158 -14.45 -6.57 -0.45
CA TRP A 158 -13.05 -6.17 -0.35
C TRP A 158 -12.62 -5.84 1.07
N GLY A 159 -13.53 -5.57 2.00
CA GLY A 159 -13.15 -5.22 3.38
C GLY A 159 -12.47 -3.87 3.57
N MET A 160 -12.44 -3.02 2.54
CA MET A 160 -11.80 -1.70 2.58
C MET A 160 -12.44 -0.72 1.61
N LYS A 161 -12.18 0.58 1.80
CA LYS A 161 -12.70 1.64 0.93
C LYS A 161 -11.77 1.89 -0.24
N GLU A 162 -12.35 2.30 -1.35
CA GLU A 162 -11.61 2.82 -2.49
C GLU A 162 -11.08 4.23 -2.22
N ILE A 163 -9.84 4.49 -2.64
CA ILE A 163 -9.24 5.82 -2.63
C ILE A 163 -8.79 6.21 -4.04
N ASN A 164 -8.88 7.51 -4.34
CA ASN A 164 -8.42 8.04 -5.61
C ASN A 164 -6.88 8.07 -5.64
N ALA A 165 -6.29 7.21 -6.46
CA ALA A 165 -4.87 7.23 -6.79
C ALA A 165 -4.58 8.20 -7.94
N GLU A 166 -5.10 9.43 -7.89
CA GLU A 166 -4.67 10.45 -8.85
C GLU A 166 -3.17 10.69 -8.63
N PRO A 167 -2.30 10.42 -9.63
CA PRO A 167 -0.90 10.75 -9.51
C PRO A 167 -0.83 12.25 -9.25
N ALA A 168 -0.16 12.66 -8.16
CA ALA A 168 -0.01 14.05 -7.80
C ALA A 168 0.41 14.81 -9.07
N ARG A 169 -0.49 15.65 -9.61
CA ARG A 169 -0.19 16.46 -10.78
C ARG A 169 1.09 17.21 -10.45
N GLU A 170 2.16 16.94 -11.19
CA GLU A 170 3.38 17.73 -11.08
C GLU A 170 2.97 19.19 -11.31
N ALA A 171 3.04 19.98 -10.24
CA ALA A 171 2.87 21.41 -10.30
C ALA A 171 4.11 22.01 -11.00
N ASN A 172 4.28 21.78 -12.30
CA ASN A 172 5.20 22.55 -13.13
C ASN A 172 4.99 22.32 -14.64
N ALA A 173 4.03 23.04 -15.22
CA ALA A 173 3.99 23.32 -16.66
C ALA A 173 3.34 24.67 -16.98
N ARG A 174 3.71 25.74 -16.24
CA ARG A 174 3.47 27.13 -16.68
C ARG A 174 4.69 28.03 -16.39
N GLN A 175 5.87 27.55 -16.76
CA GLN A 175 6.99 28.41 -17.16
C GLN A 175 7.36 28.06 -18.59
N ARG A 176 6.46 28.34 -19.54
CA ARG A 176 6.83 28.43 -20.96
C ARG A 176 6.22 29.69 -21.57
N SER A 177 7.14 30.54 -22.02
CA SER A 177 7.04 31.53 -23.09
C SER A 177 6.13 32.76 -22.92
N LEU A 178 6.63 33.76 -22.19
CA LEU A 178 6.44 35.18 -22.50
C LEU A 178 7.84 35.81 -22.28
N LYS A 179 8.60 36.37 -23.22
CA LYS A 179 8.35 36.90 -24.57
C LYS A 179 9.61 36.65 -25.41
N ARG A 180 9.46 36.18 -26.66
CA ARG A 180 10.47 36.41 -27.72
C ARG A 180 9.85 37.32 -28.79
N ARG A 181 10.48 38.50 -28.92
CA ARG A 181 10.67 39.34 -30.12
C ARG A 181 9.49 40.22 -30.63
N PRO A 182 9.75 41.31 -31.39
CA PRO A 182 10.96 41.57 -32.19
C PRO A 182 11.66 42.92 -32.00
N SER A 183 12.89 42.91 -32.52
CA SER A 183 13.72 44.04 -32.88
C SER A 183 13.03 45.03 -33.82
N ARG A 184 13.17 46.31 -33.50
CA ARG A 184 13.23 47.42 -34.45
C ARG A 184 14.22 48.44 -33.93
#